data_AF-A0A5C8E5K2-F1
#
_entry.id   AF-A0A5C8E5K2-F1
#
_cell.length_a   1.000
_cell.length_b   1.000
_cell.length_c   1.000
_cell.angle_alpha   90.00
_cell.angle_beta   90.00
_cell.angle_gamma   90.00
#
_symmetry.space_group_name_H-M   'P 1'
#
loop_
_entity.id
_entity.type
_entity.pdbx_description
1 polymer ?
#
loop_
_entity_poly.entity_id
_entity_poly.type
_entity_poly.pdbx_seq_one_letter_code
_entity_poly.pdbx_strand_id
1 'polypeptide(L)'
;MIKNKFNEIDRVILKSYEYTVKGIANIFGNACEVLVHSLENYENAVKYIENGHNSSRSIGAPITNLALELINGASKDKKFLEPYESKFPNGDRCKSITIPIKNNEKLIGLLCINFNTEISIFDFAKHFSVDYNIPASDDNLENYSDNIEDMMKSMLEKNINSIILDMSIPNQDKNKEIILKLHEIGFFHLKGSVEYLAEKLQISEHTVYSNIRKYTKSN
;
A
#
# COMPACT_ATOMS: atom_id res chain seq x y z
N MET A 1 19.04 -6.34 30.41
CA MET A 1 18.12 -5.81 29.37
C MET A 1 18.91 -5.54 28.10
N ILE A 2 18.60 -6.26 27.02
CA ILE A 2 19.15 -5.95 25.70
C ILE A 2 18.34 -4.76 25.16
N LYS A 3 18.88 -3.55 25.26
CA LYS A 3 18.35 -2.37 24.56
C LYS A 3 19.20 -2.14 23.33
N ASN A 4 18.69 -2.48 22.16
CA ASN A 4 19.38 -2.18 20.92
C ASN A 4 19.21 -0.69 20.64
N LYS A 5 20.30 0.08 20.59
CA LYS A 5 20.20 1.53 20.33
C LYS A 5 19.71 1.76 18.90
N PHE A 6 18.48 2.23 18.76
CA PHE A 6 17.89 2.59 17.47
C PHE A 6 18.13 4.08 17.18
N ASN A 7 18.47 4.38 15.93
CA ASN A 7 18.55 5.75 15.43
C ASN A 7 17.17 6.22 14.93
N GLU A 8 17.09 7.46 14.44
CA GLU A 8 15.84 8.02 13.92
C GLU A 8 15.34 7.27 12.67
N ILE A 9 16.25 6.89 11.77
CA ILE A 9 15.93 6.16 10.54
C ILE A 9 15.26 4.81 10.86
N ASP A 10 15.79 4.08 11.84
CA ASP A 10 15.20 2.80 12.29
C ASP A 10 13.73 2.99 12.71
N ARG A 11 13.42 4.07 13.43
CA ARG A 11 12.06 4.38 13.89
C ARG A 11 11.16 4.84 12.74
N VAL A 12 11.68 5.60 11.78
CA VAL A 12 10.94 6.01 10.57
C VAL A 12 10.58 4.81 9.70
N ILE A 13 11.53 3.89 9.51
CA ILE A 13 11.27 2.63 8.77
C ILE A 13 10.19 1.83 9.48
N LEU A 14 10.28 1.61 10.80
CA LEU A 14 9.22 0.89 11.51
C LEU A 14 7.87 1.61 11.40
N LYS A 15 7.86 2.94 11.47
CA LYS A 15 6.63 3.75 11.36
C LYS A 15 5.94 3.58 10.01
N SER A 16 6.68 3.37 8.91
CA SER A 16 6.06 3.16 7.59
C SER A 16 5.18 1.91 7.52
N TYR A 17 5.37 0.95 8.44
CA TYR A 17 4.55 -0.27 8.51
C TYR A 17 3.21 -0.09 9.25
N GLU A 18 2.94 1.04 9.90
CA GLU A 18 1.69 1.25 10.64
C GLU A 18 0.46 0.99 9.76
N TYR A 19 0.43 1.61 8.58
CA TYR A 19 -0.68 1.45 7.64
C TYR A 19 -0.58 0.16 6.83
N THR A 20 0.61 -0.41 6.66
CA THR A 20 0.77 -1.74 6.07
C THR A 20 0.08 -2.81 6.92
N VAL A 21 0.24 -2.76 8.23
CA VAL A 21 -0.43 -3.66 9.18
C VAL A 21 -1.95 -3.54 9.05
N LYS A 22 -2.48 -2.31 9.05
CA LYS A 22 -3.90 -2.02 8.86
C LYS A 22 -4.44 -2.51 7.52
N GLY A 23 -3.73 -2.23 6.43
CA GLY A 23 -4.14 -2.63 5.08
C GLY A 23 -4.25 -4.15 4.92
N ILE A 24 -3.25 -4.89 5.38
CA ILE A 24 -3.26 -6.36 5.31
C ILE A 24 -4.41 -6.91 6.17
N ALA A 25 -4.57 -6.44 7.41
CA ALA A 25 -5.63 -6.89 8.29
C ALA A 25 -7.03 -6.60 7.72
N ASN A 26 -7.23 -5.43 7.08
CA ASN A 26 -8.51 -5.06 6.48
C ASN A 26 -8.92 -5.96 5.31
N ILE A 27 -7.96 -6.42 4.49
CA ILE A 27 -8.26 -7.31 3.36
C ILE A 27 -8.72 -8.69 3.84
N PHE A 28 -8.05 -9.25 4.85
CA PHE A 28 -8.31 -10.60 5.33
C PHE A 28 -9.29 -10.67 6.52
N GLY A 29 -9.72 -9.51 7.02
CA GLY A 29 -10.61 -9.38 8.16
C GLY A 29 -10.04 -9.97 9.45
N ASN A 30 -10.94 -10.31 10.37
CA ASN A 30 -10.58 -10.65 11.76
C ASN A 30 -9.77 -11.95 11.89
N ALA A 31 -9.80 -12.82 10.87
CA ALA A 31 -9.02 -14.05 10.84
C ALA A 31 -7.51 -13.82 10.71
N CYS A 32 -7.08 -12.64 10.27
CA CYS A 32 -5.67 -12.35 10.01
C CYS A 32 -5.15 -11.37 11.05
N GLU A 33 -4.37 -11.87 11.99
CA GLU A 33 -3.58 -11.03 12.88
C GLU A 33 -2.32 -10.58 12.18
N VAL A 34 -2.10 -9.26 12.16
CA VAL A 34 -0.90 -8.65 11.58
C VAL A 34 -0.25 -7.80 12.63
N LEU A 35 1.06 -7.91 12.80
CA LEU A 35 1.79 -7.11 13.78
C LEU A 35 3.21 -6.83 13.36
N VAL A 36 3.80 -5.82 13.98
CA VAL A 36 5.21 -5.50 13.88
C VAL A 36 5.85 -5.59 15.26
N HIS A 37 6.90 -6.41 15.40
CA HIS A 37 7.83 -6.34 16.53
C HIS A 37 8.93 -5.32 16.24
N SER A 38 9.16 -4.38 17.15
CA SER A 38 10.40 -3.62 17.25
C SER A 38 11.42 -4.43 18.04
N LEU A 39 12.65 -4.50 17.53
CA LEU A 39 13.77 -5.14 18.21
C LEU A 39 14.56 -4.18 19.13
N GLU A 40 14.04 -2.98 19.38
CA GLU A 40 14.64 -1.99 20.28
C GLU A 40 14.56 -2.45 21.75
N ASN A 41 13.42 -3.03 22.15
CA ASN A 41 13.17 -3.58 23.48
C ASN A 41 12.31 -4.84 23.40
N TYR A 42 12.89 -6.01 23.71
CA TYR A 42 12.19 -7.29 23.59
C TYR A 42 11.04 -7.47 24.59
N GLU A 43 11.05 -6.76 25.71
CA GLU A 43 9.95 -6.78 26.68
C GLU A 43 8.77 -5.91 26.24
N ASN A 44 8.99 -4.98 25.30
CA ASN A 44 8.00 -4.09 24.71
C ASN A 44 8.18 -4.10 23.19
N ALA A 45 7.94 -5.26 22.60
CA ALA A 45 8.29 -5.52 21.21
C ALA A 45 7.16 -5.15 20.26
N VAL A 46 5.91 -5.50 20.57
CA VAL A 46 4.78 -5.23 19.66
C VAL A 46 4.57 -3.72 19.51
N LYS A 47 4.89 -3.17 18.34
CA LYS A 47 4.77 -1.75 18.04
C LYS A 47 3.45 -1.40 17.36
N TYR A 48 3.02 -2.25 16.44
CA TYR A 48 1.75 -2.17 15.71
C TYR A 48 1.11 -3.54 15.73
N ILE A 49 -0.20 -3.60 15.87
CA ILE A 49 -0.95 -4.86 15.85
C ILE A 49 -2.40 -4.59 15.45
N GLU A 50 -2.91 -5.42 14.56
CA GLU A 50 -4.31 -5.50 14.19
C GLU A 50 -4.79 -6.93 14.39
N ASN A 51 -6.05 -7.08 14.79
CA ASN A 51 -6.64 -8.36 15.18
C ASN A 51 -5.86 -9.14 16.26
N GLY A 52 -5.25 -8.40 17.19
CA GLY A 52 -4.47 -8.96 18.31
C GLY A 52 -5.27 -9.83 19.29
N HIS A 53 -6.59 -9.85 19.17
CA HIS A 53 -7.47 -10.76 19.93
C HIS A 53 -7.16 -12.23 19.63
N ASN A 54 -6.69 -12.57 18.42
CA ASN A 54 -6.34 -13.94 18.06
C ASN A 54 -5.21 -14.49 18.96
N SER A 55 -4.18 -13.68 19.23
CA SER A 55 -3.09 -14.06 20.13
C SER A 55 -3.21 -13.51 21.56
N SER A 56 -4.30 -12.82 21.88
CA SER A 56 -4.46 -12.07 23.15
C SER A 56 -3.32 -11.09 23.42
N ARG A 57 -2.78 -10.46 22.37
CA ARG A 57 -1.70 -9.47 22.46
C ARG A 57 -2.20 -8.07 22.14
N SER A 58 -1.46 -7.10 22.67
CA SER A 58 -1.66 -5.67 22.46
C SER A 58 -0.32 -4.97 22.21
N ILE A 59 -0.37 -3.69 21.86
CA ILE A 59 0.82 -2.84 21.76
C ILE A 59 1.60 -2.92 23.07
N GLY A 60 2.90 -3.14 22.97
CA GLY A 60 3.81 -3.30 24.09
C GLY A 60 3.95 -4.72 24.63
N ALA A 61 3.24 -5.71 24.06
CA ALA A 61 3.48 -7.10 24.38
C ALA A 61 4.94 -7.53 24.05
N PRO A 62 5.51 -8.48 24.80
CA PRO A 62 6.88 -8.94 24.58
C PRO A 62 7.02 -9.75 23.29
N ILE A 63 8.27 -9.92 22.87
CA ILE A 63 8.62 -10.82 21.76
C ILE A 63 8.34 -12.28 22.12
N THR A 64 8.09 -13.13 21.13
CA THR A 64 7.85 -14.56 21.34
C THR A 64 9.14 -15.38 21.29
N ASN A 65 9.12 -16.58 21.89
CA ASN A 65 10.24 -17.53 21.80
C ASN A 65 10.57 -17.88 20.34
N LEU A 66 9.53 -18.12 19.52
CA LEU A 66 9.71 -18.40 18.09
C LEU A 66 10.39 -17.22 17.36
N ALA A 67 9.98 -15.98 17.63
CA ALA A 67 10.64 -14.82 17.04
C ALA A 67 12.10 -14.69 17.50
N LEU A 68 12.41 -15.01 18.75
CA LEU A 68 13.79 -15.04 19.26
C LEU A 68 14.64 -16.13 18.59
N GLU A 69 14.09 -17.33 18.38
CA GLU A 69 14.76 -18.40 17.65
C GLU A 69 15.05 -17.99 16.20
N LEU A 70 14.10 -17.32 15.55
CA LEU A 70 14.27 -16.81 14.19
C LEU A 70 15.34 -15.71 14.09
N ILE A 71 15.43 -14.83 15.10
CA ILE A 71 16.47 -13.79 15.18
C ILE A 71 17.86 -14.41 15.42
N ASN A 72 17.95 -15.44 16.26
CA ASN A 72 19.22 -16.02 16.69
C ASN A 72 19.72 -17.18 15.83
N GLY A 73 18.83 -17.85 15.08
CA GLY A 73 19.14 -19.00 14.23
C GLY A 73 19.63 -18.67 12.82
N ALA A 74 19.63 -19.70 11.95
CA ALA A 74 20.14 -19.70 10.57
C ALA A 74 19.35 -18.83 9.56
N SER A 75 18.39 -18.04 10.04
CA SER A 75 17.53 -17.20 9.20
C SER A 75 18.02 -15.76 9.06
N LYS A 76 19.17 -15.41 9.68
CA LYS A 76 19.80 -14.08 9.56
C LYS A 76 20.06 -13.67 8.10
N ASP A 77 20.35 -14.65 7.26
CA ASP A 77 20.70 -14.46 5.84
C ASP A 77 19.52 -14.70 4.88
N LYS A 78 18.34 -15.09 5.38
CA LYS A 78 17.15 -15.29 4.53
C LYS A 78 16.39 -13.98 4.35
N LYS A 79 15.98 -13.70 3.10
CA LYS A 79 15.17 -12.51 2.76
C LYS A 79 13.77 -12.56 3.39
N PHE A 80 13.22 -13.75 3.57
CA PHE A 80 11.97 -14.03 4.27
C PHE A 80 11.97 -15.47 4.78
N LEU A 81 11.09 -15.78 5.73
CA LEU A 81 10.81 -17.15 6.14
C LEU A 81 9.68 -17.70 5.29
N GLU A 82 9.82 -18.93 4.80
CA GLU A 82 8.70 -19.64 4.18
C GLU A 82 7.51 -19.70 5.15
N PRO A 83 6.26 -19.68 4.64
CA PRO A 83 5.09 -19.86 5.49
C PRO A 83 5.19 -21.14 6.33
N TYR A 84 4.89 -21.04 7.62
CA TYR A 84 4.95 -22.15 8.57
C TYR A 84 3.67 -22.27 9.36
N GLU A 85 3.41 -23.47 9.88
CA GLU A 85 2.28 -23.71 10.78
C GLU A 85 2.64 -23.30 12.21
N SER A 86 1.70 -22.63 12.87
CA SER A 86 1.78 -22.25 14.27
C SER A 86 0.40 -22.42 14.92
N LYS A 87 0.26 -22.03 16.19
CA LYS A 87 -1.02 -22.06 16.90
C LYS A 87 -1.23 -20.77 17.68
N PHE A 88 -2.47 -20.32 17.72
CA PHE A 88 -2.90 -19.29 18.66
C PHE A 88 -3.03 -19.85 20.08
N PRO A 89 -3.08 -19.00 21.13
CA PRO A 89 -3.17 -19.45 22.52
C PRO A 89 -4.42 -20.29 22.82
N ASN A 90 -5.50 -20.09 22.07
CA ASN A 90 -6.73 -20.89 22.17
C ASN A 90 -6.60 -22.30 21.55
N GLY A 91 -5.49 -22.60 20.87
CA GLY A 91 -5.22 -23.87 20.22
C GLY A 91 -5.53 -23.90 18.73
N ASP A 92 -6.15 -22.85 18.18
CA ASP A 92 -6.48 -22.74 16.76
C ASP A 92 -5.22 -22.82 15.92
N ARG A 93 -5.29 -23.53 14.80
CA ARG A 93 -4.20 -23.60 13.84
C ARG A 93 -4.05 -22.27 13.13
N CYS A 94 -2.80 -21.89 12.95
CA CYS A 94 -2.44 -20.66 12.30
C CYS A 94 -1.43 -20.95 11.19
N LYS A 95 -1.61 -20.33 10.03
CA LYS A 95 -0.58 -20.24 9.01
C LYS A 95 0.10 -18.89 9.16
N SER A 96 1.38 -18.92 9.50
CA SER A 96 2.17 -17.75 9.85
C SER A 96 3.27 -17.49 8.82
N ILE A 97 3.58 -16.21 8.62
CA ILE A 97 4.81 -15.78 7.96
C ILE A 97 5.43 -14.63 8.77
N THR A 98 6.75 -14.65 8.88
CA THR A 98 7.52 -13.60 9.53
C THR A 98 8.53 -13.03 8.55
N ILE A 99 8.45 -11.72 8.33
CA ILE A 99 9.25 -10.97 7.35
C ILE A 99 10.20 -10.06 8.12
N PRO A 100 11.53 -10.22 7.96
CA PRO A 100 12.52 -9.33 8.56
C PRO A 100 12.37 -7.88 8.06
N ILE A 101 12.33 -6.92 8.98
CA ILE A 101 12.42 -5.49 8.67
C ILE A 101 13.85 -5.05 8.97
N LYS A 102 14.57 -4.60 7.94
CA LYS A 102 15.97 -4.18 8.06
C LYS A 102 16.17 -2.71 7.68
N ASN A 103 17.11 -2.06 8.37
CA ASN A 103 17.74 -0.82 7.91
C ASN A 103 19.12 -1.19 7.35
N ASN A 104 19.26 -1.20 6.03
CA ASN A 104 20.37 -1.87 5.33
C ASN A 104 20.47 -3.34 5.80
N GLU A 105 21.57 -3.73 6.43
CA GLU A 105 21.77 -5.09 6.97
C GLU A 105 21.34 -5.24 8.44
N LYS A 106 21.04 -4.14 9.13
CA LYS A 106 20.64 -4.16 10.54
C LYS A 106 19.18 -4.61 10.65
N LEU A 107 18.95 -5.76 11.30
CA LEU A 107 17.61 -6.20 11.66
C LEU A 107 17.03 -5.29 12.76
N ILE A 108 15.92 -4.61 12.47
CA ILE A 108 15.28 -3.65 13.38
C ILE A 108 13.86 -4.05 13.78
N GLY A 109 13.23 -4.95 13.03
CA GLY A 109 11.89 -5.41 13.33
C GLY A 109 11.51 -6.69 12.61
N LEU A 110 10.30 -7.17 12.91
CA LEU A 110 9.68 -8.32 12.27
C LEU A 110 8.24 -7.96 11.95
N LEU A 111 7.83 -8.07 10.70
CA LEU A 111 6.41 -8.07 10.31
C LEU A 111 5.91 -9.51 10.38
N CYS A 112 4.93 -9.77 11.22
CA CYS A 112 4.30 -11.08 11.35
C CYS A 112 2.87 -11.01 10.81
N ILE A 113 2.51 -11.97 9.96
CA ILE A 113 1.16 -12.17 9.46
C ILE A 113 0.74 -13.58 9.88
N ASN A 114 -0.34 -13.68 10.65
CA ASN A 114 -0.81 -14.89 11.31
C ASN A 114 -2.28 -15.11 10.92
N PHE A 115 -2.54 -16.06 10.04
CA PHE A 115 -3.89 -16.35 9.56
C PHE A 115 -4.50 -17.52 10.34
N ASN A 116 -5.64 -17.31 10.99
CA ASN A 116 -6.41 -18.37 11.64
C ASN A 116 -7.04 -19.28 10.57
N THR A 117 -6.60 -20.53 10.51
CA THR A 117 -7.10 -21.50 9.51
C THR A 117 -8.35 -22.25 9.98
N GLU A 118 -8.79 -22.04 11.22
CA GLU A 118 -10.01 -22.65 11.78
C GLU A 118 -11.27 -21.82 11.49
N ILE A 119 -11.14 -20.63 10.87
CA ILE A 119 -12.29 -19.84 10.45
C ILE A 119 -13.14 -20.61 9.43
N SER A 120 -14.46 -20.48 9.54
CA SER A 120 -15.37 -21.06 8.56
C SER A 120 -15.14 -20.45 7.17
N ILE A 121 -15.26 -21.26 6.12
CA ILE A 121 -15.15 -20.77 4.74
C ILE A 121 -16.17 -19.65 4.43
N PHE A 122 -17.33 -19.70 5.09
CA PHE A 122 -18.37 -18.69 4.95
C PHE A 122 -17.97 -17.35 5.54
N ASP A 123 -17.40 -17.34 6.76
CA ASP A 123 -16.94 -16.11 7.39
C ASP A 123 -15.70 -15.53 6.69
N PHE A 124 -14.82 -16.38 6.18
CA PHE A 124 -13.73 -15.96 5.32
C PHE A 124 -14.25 -15.30 4.02
N ALA A 125 -15.21 -15.94 3.34
CA ALA A 125 -15.76 -15.43 2.08
C ALA A 125 -16.52 -14.10 2.24
N LYS A 126 -17.13 -13.83 3.41
CA LYS A 126 -17.77 -12.54 3.70
C LYS A 126 -16.78 -11.37 3.60
N HIS A 127 -15.52 -11.56 3.96
CA HIS A 127 -14.51 -10.51 3.87
C HIS A 127 -14.14 -10.13 2.44
N PHE A 128 -14.41 -11.01 1.46
CA PHE A 128 -14.21 -10.75 0.04
C PHE A 128 -15.51 -10.48 -0.71
N SER A 129 -16.65 -10.49 -0.01
CA SER A 129 -17.94 -10.21 -0.61
C SER A 129 -18.01 -8.72 -0.94
N VAL A 130 -17.91 -8.41 -2.23
CA VAL A 130 -18.20 -7.07 -2.74
C VAL A 130 -19.70 -6.85 -2.57
N ASP A 131 -20.10 -5.74 -1.95
CA ASP A 131 -21.51 -5.39 -1.85
C ASP A 131 -22.03 -5.08 -3.26
N TYR A 132 -22.73 -6.03 -3.86
CA TYR A 132 -23.27 -5.93 -5.22
C TYR A 132 -24.27 -4.78 -5.39
N ASN A 133 -24.72 -4.16 -4.28
CA ASN A 133 -25.59 -2.98 -4.30
C ASN A 133 -24.82 -1.65 -4.39
N ILE A 134 -23.50 -1.67 -4.24
CA ILE A 134 -22.65 -0.53 -4.55
C ILE A 134 -22.32 -0.66 -6.05
N PRO A 135 -22.84 0.23 -6.92
CA PRO A 135 -22.44 0.23 -8.32
C PRO A 135 -20.92 0.27 -8.36
N ALA A 136 -20.29 -0.67 -9.07
CA ALA A 136 -18.88 -0.54 -9.38
C ALA A 136 -18.71 0.80 -10.08
N SER A 137 -18.17 1.79 -9.39
CA SER A 137 -17.86 3.07 -10.00
C SER A 137 -16.77 2.79 -11.04
N ASP A 138 -17.04 3.03 -12.32
CA ASP A 138 -16.04 2.98 -13.41
C ASP A 138 -14.80 3.84 -13.10
N ASP A 139 -14.91 4.74 -12.12
CA ASP A 139 -13.81 5.54 -11.58
C ASP A 139 -12.66 4.71 -10.99
N ASN A 140 -12.90 3.46 -10.56
CA ASN A 140 -11.89 2.61 -9.91
C ASN A 140 -11.25 1.54 -10.81
N LEU A 141 -11.48 1.59 -12.13
CA LEU A 141 -10.74 0.72 -13.06
C LEU A 141 -9.26 1.10 -13.05
N GLU A 142 -8.43 0.25 -12.46
CA GLU A 142 -6.97 0.28 -12.62
C GLU A 142 -6.62 -0.12 -14.06
N ASN A 143 -5.75 0.65 -14.71
CA ASN A 143 -5.24 0.29 -16.03
C ASN A 143 -3.96 -0.53 -15.90
N TYR A 144 -4.06 -1.83 -16.13
CA TYR A 144 -2.92 -2.75 -16.16
C TYR A 144 -2.24 -2.72 -17.53
N SER A 145 -1.51 -1.65 -17.82
CA SER A 145 -0.71 -1.52 -19.04
C SER A 145 0.71 -2.03 -18.84
N ASP A 146 1.19 -2.85 -19.77
CA ASP A 146 2.56 -3.40 -19.74
C ASP A 146 3.65 -2.35 -20.08
N ASN A 147 3.25 -1.18 -20.59
CA ASN A 147 4.16 -0.08 -20.88
C ASN A 147 3.54 1.29 -20.55
N ILE A 148 4.41 2.29 -20.42
CA ILE A 148 4.06 3.66 -20.01
C ILE A 148 3.15 4.34 -21.06
N GLU A 149 3.33 4.03 -22.34
CA GLU A 149 2.57 4.67 -23.42
C GLU A 149 1.11 4.22 -23.42
N ASP A 150 0.86 2.92 -23.23
CA ASP A 150 -0.48 2.36 -23.04
C ASP A 150 -1.13 2.87 -21.76
N MET A 151 -0.34 3.10 -20.70
CA MET A 151 -0.80 3.75 -19.48
C MET A 151 -1.30 5.17 -19.75
N MET A 152 -0.47 5.96 -20.45
CA MET A 152 -0.78 7.33 -20.82
C MET A 152 -2.02 7.39 -21.70
N LYS A 153 -2.12 6.50 -22.68
CA LYS A 153 -3.28 6.40 -23.58
C LYS A 153 -4.57 6.21 -22.80
N SER A 154 -4.62 5.23 -21.90
CA SER A 154 -5.81 4.96 -21.09
C SER A 154 -6.15 6.12 -20.15
N MET A 155 -5.13 6.75 -19.52
CA MET A 155 -5.34 7.94 -18.69
C MET A 155 -5.96 9.08 -19.50
N LEU A 156 -5.49 9.32 -20.73
CA LEU A 156 -6.10 10.31 -21.61
C LEU A 156 -7.53 9.91 -21.97
N GLU A 157 -7.77 8.69 -22.44
CA GLU A 157 -9.12 8.23 -22.85
C GLU A 157 -10.14 8.34 -21.70
N LYS A 158 -9.74 8.00 -20.47
CA LYS A 158 -10.60 8.08 -19.28
C LYS A 158 -10.93 9.53 -18.88
N ASN A 159 -9.97 10.46 -19.00
CA ASN A 159 -10.10 11.81 -18.44
C ASN A 159 -10.45 12.89 -19.48
N ILE A 160 -10.20 12.65 -20.76
CA ILE A 160 -10.46 13.62 -21.84
C ILE A 160 -11.89 13.52 -22.35
N ASN A 161 -12.43 12.30 -22.50
CA ASN A 161 -13.70 12.10 -23.20
C ASN A 161 -14.86 12.82 -22.53
N SER A 162 -14.91 12.86 -21.19
CA SER A 162 -15.94 13.61 -20.45
C SER A 162 -15.87 15.12 -20.73
N ILE A 163 -14.66 15.70 -20.80
CA ILE A 163 -14.44 17.13 -21.06
C ILE A 163 -14.74 17.48 -22.53
N ILE A 164 -14.36 16.61 -23.47
CA ILE A 164 -14.64 16.81 -24.90
C ILE A 164 -16.14 16.75 -25.18
N LEU A 165 -16.89 15.88 -24.49
CA LEU A 165 -18.32 15.71 -24.70
C LEU A 165 -19.17 16.70 -23.88
N ASP A 166 -18.58 17.37 -22.89
CA ASP A 166 -19.28 18.40 -22.12
C ASP A 166 -19.58 19.63 -22.99
N MET A 167 -20.87 19.93 -23.15
CA MET A 167 -21.39 21.06 -23.93
C MET A 167 -21.42 22.37 -23.11
N SER A 168 -21.26 22.29 -21.79
CA SER A 168 -21.16 23.46 -20.92
C SER A 168 -19.80 24.16 -21.01
N ILE A 169 -18.77 23.43 -21.44
CA ILE A 169 -17.40 23.93 -21.62
C ILE A 169 -17.25 24.50 -23.03
N PRO A 170 -16.95 25.81 -23.19
CA PRO A 170 -16.68 26.39 -24.50
C PRO A 170 -15.53 25.66 -25.21
N ASN A 171 -15.65 25.44 -26.52
CA ASN A 171 -14.63 24.71 -27.29
C ASN A 171 -13.22 25.32 -27.17
N GLN A 172 -13.11 26.64 -27.03
CA GLN A 172 -11.83 27.32 -26.83
C GLN A 172 -11.16 27.02 -25.48
N ASP A 173 -11.94 26.59 -24.48
CA ASP A 173 -11.48 26.30 -23.13
C ASP A 173 -11.21 24.81 -22.90
N LYS A 174 -11.68 23.91 -23.79
CA LYS A 174 -11.52 22.46 -23.64
C LYS A 174 -10.07 22.01 -23.47
N ASN A 175 -9.15 22.53 -24.28
CA ASN A 175 -7.73 22.20 -24.16
C ASN A 175 -7.15 22.64 -22.81
N LYS A 176 -7.58 23.79 -22.29
CA LYS A 176 -7.16 24.27 -20.97
C LYS A 176 -7.69 23.33 -19.89
N GLU A 177 -8.98 23.03 -19.89
CA GLU A 177 -9.60 22.13 -18.91
C GLU A 177 -8.97 20.74 -18.91
N ILE A 178 -8.66 20.18 -20.09
CA ILE A 178 -7.94 18.91 -20.21
C ILE A 178 -6.56 18.99 -19.55
N ILE A 179 -5.77 20.01 -19.85
CA ILE A 179 -4.43 20.18 -19.27
C ILE A 179 -4.51 20.30 -17.74
N LEU A 180 -5.48 21.05 -17.21
CA LEU A 180 -5.67 21.19 -15.77
C LEU A 180 -6.05 19.87 -15.11
N LYS A 181 -7.02 19.15 -15.67
CA LYS A 181 -7.45 17.85 -15.15
C LYS A 181 -6.30 16.84 -15.13
N LEU A 182 -5.50 16.78 -16.20
CA LEU A 182 -4.34 15.90 -16.29
C LEU A 182 -3.23 16.29 -15.31
N HIS A 183 -3.07 17.58 -15.04
CA HIS A 183 -2.14 18.06 -14.01
C HIS A 183 -2.57 17.61 -12.60
N GLU A 184 -3.85 17.73 -12.26
CA GLU A 184 -4.38 17.34 -10.94
C GLU A 184 -4.20 15.85 -10.63
N ILE A 185 -4.34 14.98 -11.64
CA ILE A 185 -4.14 13.53 -11.48
C ILE A 185 -2.66 13.11 -11.60
N GLY A 186 -1.73 14.06 -11.76
CA GLY A 186 -0.29 13.79 -11.80
C GLY A 186 0.22 13.20 -13.12
N PHE A 187 -0.53 13.30 -14.21
CA PHE A 187 -0.15 12.79 -15.54
C PHE A 187 1.23 13.29 -15.99
N PHE A 188 1.56 14.55 -15.68
CA PHE A 188 2.82 15.18 -16.10
C PHE A 188 4.06 14.77 -15.27
N HIS A 189 3.91 13.91 -14.25
CA HIS A 189 5.06 13.26 -13.60
C HIS A 189 5.66 12.15 -14.46
N LEU A 190 4.94 11.71 -15.50
CA LEU A 190 5.38 10.65 -16.41
C LEU A 190 6.30 11.24 -17.49
N LYS A 191 7.48 10.64 -17.67
CA LYS A 191 8.42 11.09 -18.70
C LYS A 191 7.81 10.93 -20.09
N GLY A 192 7.83 12.00 -20.90
CA GLY A 192 7.25 12.00 -22.25
C GLY A 192 5.78 12.41 -22.31
N SER A 193 5.14 12.70 -21.16
CA SER A 193 3.70 13.02 -21.09
C SER A 193 3.34 14.31 -21.81
N VAL A 194 4.25 15.29 -21.84
CA VAL A 194 3.97 16.61 -22.43
C VAL A 194 3.99 16.50 -23.94
N GLU A 195 5.00 15.83 -24.48
CA GLU A 195 5.14 15.49 -25.89
C GLU A 195 3.93 14.67 -26.37
N TYR A 196 3.56 13.64 -25.60
CA TYR A 196 2.41 12.79 -25.91
C TYR A 196 1.08 13.56 -25.95
N LEU A 197 0.82 14.43 -24.95
CA LEU A 197 -0.40 15.23 -24.92
C LEU A 197 -0.43 16.28 -26.04
N ALA A 198 0.70 16.92 -26.31
CA ALA A 198 0.85 17.92 -27.37
C ALA A 198 0.50 17.32 -28.74
N GLU A 199 1.01 16.12 -29.02
CA GLU A 199 0.67 15.36 -30.23
C GLU A 199 -0.83 15.02 -30.29
N LYS A 200 -1.40 14.50 -29.19
CA LYS A 200 -2.82 14.09 -29.16
C LYS A 200 -3.80 15.25 -29.30
N LEU A 201 -3.52 16.40 -28.72
CA LEU A 201 -4.37 17.59 -28.82
C LEU A 201 -4.02 18.48 -30.02
N GLN A 202 -3.00 18.12 -30.80
CA GLN A 202 -2.47 18.92 -31.91
C GLN A 202 -2.12 20.36 -31.50
N ILE A 203 -1.45 20.51 -30.35
CA ILE A 203 -0.98 21.79 -29.81
C ILE A 203 0.54 21.75 -29.60
N SER A 204 1.16 22.91 -29.39
CA SER A 204 2.59 22.96 -29.04
C SER A 204 2.83 22.54 -27.60
N GLU A 205 3.98 21.90 -27.31
CA GLU A 205 4.44 21.67 -25.93
C GLU A 205 4.49 22.97 -25.12
N HIS A 206 4.87 24.08 -25.76
CA HIS A 206 4.87 25.40 -25.13
C HIS A 206 3.46 25.79 -24.64
N THR A 207 2.40 25.45 -25.38
CA THR A 207 1.01 25.67 -24.96
C THR A 207 0.69 24.86 -23.70
N VAL A 208 1.14 23.60 -23.63
CA VAL A 208 0.96 22.74 -22.45
C VAL A 208 1.66 23.36 -21.23
N TYR A 209 2.96 23.66 -21.34
CA TYR A 209 3.75 24.27 -20.26
C TYR A 209 3.19 25.63 -19.81
N SER A 210 2.73 26.46 -20.75
CA SER A 210 2.14 27.77 -20.44
C SER A 210 0.87 27.64 -19.60
N ASN A 211 0.00 26.69 -19.92
CA ASN A 211 -1.21 26.44 -19.14
C ASN A 211 -0.92 25.87 -17.75
N ILE A 212 -0.01 24.89 -17.65
CA ILE A 212 0.45 24.35 -16.36
C ILE A 212 1.02 25.48 -15.48
N ARG A 213 1.86 26.35 -16.04
CA ARG A 213 2.47 27.48 -15.32
C ARG A 213 1.44 28.53 -14.86
N LYS A 214 0.41 28.79 -15.67
CA LYS A 214 -0.66 29.74 -15.28
C LYS A 214 -1.47 29.19 -14.11
N TYR A 215 -1.76 27.90 -14.10
CA TYR A 215 -2.44 27.23 -13.00
C TYR A 215 -1.63 27.28 -11.70
N THR A 216 -0.35 26.91 -11.74
CA THR A 216 0.52 26.90 -10.55
C THR A 216 0.84 28.28 -9.99
N LYS A 217 0.56 29.37 -10.72
CA LYS A 217 0.65 30.74 -10.21
C LYS A 217 -0.65 31.27 -9.60
N SER A 218 -1.77 30.59 -9.86
CA SER A 218 -3.11 31.03 -9.45
C SER A 218 -3.61 30.34 -8.18
N ASN A 219 -2.87 29.32 -7.72
CA ASN A 219 -3.03 28.59 -6.45
C ASN A 219 -1.74 28.74 -5.62
#